data_AF-A0AB34HXU2-F1
#
_entry.id   AF-A0AB34HXU2-F1
#
_cell.length_a   1.000
_cell.length_b   1.000
_cell.length_c   1.000
_cell.angle_alpha   90.00
_cell.angle_beta   90.00
_cell.angle_gamma   90.00
#
_symmetry.space_group_name_H-M   'P 1'
#
loop_
_entity.id
_entity.type
_entity.pdbx_description
1 polymer ?
#
loop_
_entity_poly.entity_id
_entity_poly.type
_entity_poly.pdbx_seq_one_letter_code
_entity_poly.pdbx_strand_id
1 'polypeptide(L)'
;MLCRAACSTSRKLVPALGALGSRRKHSLPDLPYDYGALEPHINAQIMQLHHSKHHAAYVNNLNIAEEKYRDALEKGDVTAQVALQPAIKFNGGGHINHSIFWTNLSPNGGGEPEGWFRLVQP
;
A
#
# COMPACT_ATOMS: atom_id res chain seq x y z
N MET A 1 -50.05 47.26 17.48
CA MET A 1 -49.95 45.80 17.18
C MET A 1 -49.76 45.65 15.68
N LEU A 2 -48.62 45.13 15.22
CA LEU A 2 -48.47 44.15 14.13
C LEU A 2 -46.97 43.93 13.86
N CYS A 3 -46.60 42.65 13.82
CA CYS A 3 -45.26 42.12 14.01
C CYS A 3 -44.33 42.25 12.79
N ARG A 4 -43.04 42.35 13.08
CA ARG A 4 -41.93 42.07 12.16
C ARG A 4 -41.92 40.57 11.79
N ALA A 5 -41.64 40.24 10.54
CA ALA A 5 -41.20 38.90 10.14
C ALA A 5 -39.84 39.04 9.44
N ALA A 6 -38.77 38.64 10.12
CA ALA A 6 -37.46 38.43 9.52
C ALA A 6 -37.40 36.99 9.01
N CYS A 7 -37.14 36.82 7.71
CA CYS A 7 -36.93 35.52 7.09
C CYS A 7 -35.51 35.03 7.44
N SER A 8 -35.41 34.01 8.29
CA SER A 8 -34.16 33.31 8.59
C SER A 8 -34.12 32.01 7.79
N THR A 9 -33.36 31.99 6.69
CA THR A 9 -33.05 30.76 5.98
C THR A 9 -31.96 30.00 6.73
N SER A 10 -32.37 29.05 7.56
CA SER A 10 -31.49 28.09 8.22
C SER A 10 -30.93 27.11 7.20
N ARG A 11 -29.68 27.31 6.76
CA ARG A 11 -28.96 26.35 5.93
C ARG A 11 -28.50 25.20 6.84
N LYS A 12 -29.22 24.08 6.83
CA LYS A 12 -28.78 22.86 7.50
C LYS A 12 -27.46 22.40 6.87
N LEU A 13 -26.38 22.37 7.65
CA LEU A 13 -25.16 21.66 7.28
C LEU A 13 -25.47 20.16 7.25
N VAL A 14 -25.32 19.55 6.09
CA VAL A 14 -25.34 18.10 5.94
C VAL A 14 -23.93 17.61 6.31
N PRO A 15 -23.76 16.71 7.29
CA PRO A 15 -22.46 16.10 7.53
C PRO A 15 -22.14 15.23 6.32
N ALA A 16 -21.01 15.50 5.67
CA ALA A 16 -20.48 14.62 4.64
C ALA A 16 -20.26 13.24 5.28
N LEU A 17 -21.11 12.29 4.90
CA LEU A 17 -21.05 10.91 5.33
C LEU A 17 -19.66 10.37 4.98
N GLY A 18 -18.83 10.14 6.00
CA GLY A 18 -17.52 9.53 5.84
C GLY A 18 -17.70 8.12 5.29
N ALA A 19 -17.59 7.97 3.97
CA ALA A 19 -17.32 6.68 3.37
C ALA A 19 -15.86 6.32 3.68
N LEU A 20 -15.58 5.97 4.93
CA LEU A 20 -14.36 5.31 5.33
C LEU A 20 -14.41 3.89 4.75
N GLY A 21 -13.95 3.75 3.52
CA GLY A 21 -13.67 2.43 2.96
C GLY A 21 -12.76 1.68 3.92
N SER A 22 -13.24 0.58 4.47
CA SER A 22 -12.44 -0.34 5.27
C SER A 22 -11.28 -0.82 4.38
N ARG A 23 -10.11 -0.22 4.58
CA ARG A 23 -8.88 -0.68 3.94
C ARG A 23 -8.58 -2.03 4.57
N ARG A 24 -8.65 -3.11 3.78
CA ARG A 24 -8.30 -4.45 4.26
C ARG A 24 -6.82 -4.45 4.64
N LYS A 25 -6.46 -5.17 5.70
CA LYS A 25 -5.05 -5.37 6.08
C LYS A 25 -4.27 -5.90 4.88
N HIS A 26 -3.04 -5.43 4.72
CA HIS A 26 -2.12 -5.93 3.70
C HIS A 26 -1.75 -7.38 4.01
N SER A 27 -1.57 -8.17 2.96
CA SER A 27 -1.17 -9.58 3.04
C SER A 27 0.08 -9.81 2.23
N LEU A 28 0.91 -10.77 2.65
CA LEU A 28 2.00 -11.26 1.84
C LEU A 28 1.41 -11.98 0.61
N PRO A 29 1.68 -11.53 -0.63
CA PRO A 29 1.19 -12.21 -1.82
C PRO A 29 1.87 -13.56 -1.98
N ASP A 30 1.16 -14.58 -2.46
CA ASP A 30 1.80 -15.83 -2.85
C ASP A 30 2.68 -15.61 -4.10
N LEU A 31 3.78 -16.35 -4.19
CA LEU A 31 4.60 -16.31 -5.40
C LEU A 31 3.91 -17.05 -6.54
N PRO A 32 3.99 -16.55 -7.79
CA PRO A 32 3.39 -17.22 -8.94
C PRO A 32 4.19 -18.44 -9.43
N TYR A 33 5.29 -18.76 -8.76
CA TYR A 33 6.20 -19.87 -9.06
C TYR A 33 6.91 -20.35 -7.79
N ASP A 34 7.48 -21.56 -7.82
CA ASP A 34 8.23 -22.14 -6.71
C ASP A 34 9.52 -21.37 -6.40
N TYR A 35 10.00 -21.43 -5.15
CA TYR A 35 11.22 -20.71 -4.73
C TYR A 35 12.45 -21.06 -5.57
N GLY A 36 12.55 -22.29 -6.08
CA GLY A 36 13.66 -22.73 -6.93
C GLY A 36 13.46 -22.50 -8.44
N ALA A 37 12.34 -21.91 -8.86
CA ALA A 37 11.99 -21.81 -10.29
C ALA A 37 12.94 -20.91 -11.10
N LEU A 38 13.75 -20.08 -10.43
CA LEU A 38 14.66 -19.11 -11.06
C LEU A 38 16.14 -19.54 -10.98
N GLU A 39 16.44 -20.74 -10.48
CA GLU A 39 17.79 -21.30 -10.53
C GLU A 39 18.23 -21.53 -11.99
N PRO A 40 19.53 -21.37 -12.32
CA PRO A 40 20.65 -21.04 -11.44
C PRO A 40 20.86 -19.53 -11.22
N HIS A 41 19.97 -18.68 -11.74
CA HIS A 41 20.17 -17.24 -11.76
C HIS A 41 19.84 -16.58 -10.41
N ILE A 42 18.84 -17.09 -9.70
CA ILE A 42 18.48 -16.66 -8.35
C ILE A 42 18.31 -17.87 -7.46
N ASN A 43 19.06 -17.88 -6.36
CA ASN A 43 19.10 -19.01 -5.46
C ASN A 43 17.79 -19.22 -4.69
N ALA A 44 17.35 -20.47 -4.55
CA ALA A 44 16.09 -20.82 -3.89
C ALA A 44 16.02 -20.42 -2.40
N GLN A 45 17.13 -20.52 -1.66
CA GLN A 45 17.17 -20.13 -0.24
C GLN A 45 17.01 -18.62 -0.10
N ILE A 46 17.62 -17.82 -0.98
CA ILE A 46 17.44 -16.37 -1.02
C ILE A 46 15.98 -16.05 -1.33
N MET A 47 15.37 -16.69 -2.34
CA MET A 47 13.97 -16.47 -2.67
C MET A 47 13.05 -16.73 -1.48
N GLN A 48 13.28 -17.82 -0.74
CA GLN A 48 12.51 -18.14 0.46
C GLN A 48 12.70 -17.11 1.57
N LEU A 49 13.93 -16.70 1.87
CA LEU A 49 14.21 -15.70 2.92
C LEU A 49 13.67 -14.33 2.53
N HIS A 50 13.88 -13.90 1.29
CA HIS A 50 13.46 -12.61 0.77
C HIS A 50 11.94 -12.48 0.76
N HIS A 51 11.23 -13.52 0.36
CA HIS A 51 9.77 -13.55 0.39
C HIS A 51 9.21 -13.71 1.82
N SER A 52 9.51 -14.85 2.47
CA SER A 52 8.84 -15.23 3.73
C SER A 52 9.30 -14.46 4.96
N LYS A 53 10.45 -13.77 4.89
CA LYS A 53 10.99 -12.95 6.00
C LYS A 53 11.00 -11.47 5.66
N HIS A 54 11.74 -11.06 4.62
CA HIS A 54 11.91 -9.63 4.33
C HIS A 54 10.61 -8.98 3.84
N HIS A 55 9.94 -9.54 2.83
CA HIS A 55 8.66 -9.02 2.37
C HIS A 55 7.58 -9.12 3.46
N ALA A 56 7.53 -10.24 4.17
CA ALA A 56 6.62 -10.42 5.32
C ALA A 56 6.81 -9.35 6.41
N ALA A 57 8.05 -8.95 6.70
CA ALA A 57 8.35 -7.89 7.66
C ALA A 57 7.78 -6.53 7.21
N TYR A 58 7.91 -6.18 5.93
CA TYR A 58 7.31 -4.96 5.39
C TYR A 58 5.78 -4.97 5.52
N VAL A 59 5.12 -6.07 5.17
CA VAL A 59 3.66 -6.21 5.30
C VAL A 59 3.22 -6.05 6.76
N ASN A 60 3.86 -6.76 7.68
CA ASN A 60 3.51 -6.72 9.11
C ASN A 60 3.71 -5.32 9.70
N ASN A 61 4.85 -4.70 9.44
CA ASN A 61 5.18 -3.38 9.97
C ASN A 61 4.31 -2.28 9.34
N LEU A 62 3.94 -2.41 8.06
CA LEU A 62 3.00 -1.50 7.40
C LEU A 62 1.64 -1.56 8.07
N ASN A 63 1.09 -2.75 8.29
CA ASN A 63 -0.19 -2.92 8.99
C ASN A 63 -0.17 -2.27 10.39
N ILE A 64 0.89 -2.48 11.17
CA ILE A 64 1.05 -1.85 12.49
C ILE A 64 1.10 -0.33 12.39
N ALA A 65 1.83 0.21 11.41
CA ALA A 65 1.95 1.65 11.22
C ALA A 65 0.62 2.30 10.81
N GLU A 66 -0.14 1.65 9.91
CA GLU A 66 -1.45 2.12 9.47
C GLU A 66 -2.51 2.04 10.57
N GLU A 67 -2.48 1.01 11.42
CA GLU A 67 -3.35 0.94 12.61
C GLU A 67 -3.08 2.10 13.57
N LYS A 68 -1.81 2.34 13.92
CA LYS A 68 -1.42 3.49 14.77
C LYS A 68 -1.80 4.83 14.13
N TYR A 69 -1.69 4.94 12.81
CA TYR A 69 -2.04 6.15 12.09
C TYR A 69 -3.54 6.41 12.08
N ARG A 70 -4.36 5.36 11.92
CA ARG A 70 -5.81 5.44 12.07
C ARG A 70 -6.18 5.92 13.47
N ASP A 71 -5.59 5.34 14.51
CA ASP A 71 -5.86 5.76 15.89
C ASP A 71 -5.45 7.23 16.14
N ALA A 72 -4.38 7.71 15.50
CA ALA A 72 -3.95 9.11 15.55
C ALA A 72 -4.90 10.06 14.79
N LEU A 73 -5.50 9.60 13.68
CA LEU A 73 -6.55 10.34 12.97
C LEU A 73 -7.81 10.48 13.84
N GLU A 74 -8.26 9.39 14.46
CA GLU A 74 -9.45 9.39 15.32
C GLU A 74 -9.30 10.31 16.53
N LYS A 75 -8.08 10.44 17.07
CA LYS A 75 -7.75 11.33 18.20
C LYS A 75 -7.44 12.77 17.78
N GLY A 76 -7.31 13.05 16.49
CA GLY A 76 -6.84 14.36 16.01
C GLY A 76 -5.38 14.68 16.38
N ASP A 77 -4.56 13.66 16.66
CA ASP A 77 -3.16 13.81 17.05
C ASP A 77 -2.27 14.02 15.81
N VAL A 78 -2.14 15.27 15.39
CA VAL A 78 -1.33 15.65 14.23
C VAL A 78 0.16 15.31 14.41
N THR A 79 0.68 15.41 15.64
CA THR A 79 2.08 15.10 15.94
C THR A 79 2.37 13.62 15.69
N ALA A 80 1.52 12.73 16.20
CA ALA A 80 1.64 11.29 15.94
C ALA A 80 1.46 10.96 14.45
N GLN A 81 0.51 11.60 13.76
CA GLN A 81 0.30 11.43 12.32
C GLN A 81 1.58 11.72 11.52
N VAL A 82 2.25 12.83 11.82
CA VAL A 82 3.51 13.21 11.15
C VAL A 82 4.64 12.25 11.53
N ALA A 83 4.76 11.89 12.81
CA ALA A 83 5.82 10.99 13.29
C ALA A 83 5.72 9.57 12.69
N LEU A 84 4.53 9.10 12.30
CA LEU A 84 4.32 7.79 11.69
C LEU A 84 4.63 7.74 10.19
N GLN A 85 4.72 8.89 9.51
CA GLN A 85 4.94 8.95 8.06
C GLN A 85 6.19 8.18 7.59
N PRO A 86 7.36 8.28 8.24
CA PRO A 86 8.54 7.53 7.81
C PRO A 86 8.32 6.01 7.84
N ALA A 87 7.63 5.48 8.85
CA ALA A 87 7.34 4.06 8.97
C ALA A 87 6.38 3.58 7.87
N ILE A 88 5.35 4.37 7.57
CA ILE A 88 4.40 4.08 6.48
C ILE A 88 5.14 4.10 5.14
N LYS A 89 5.96 5.11 4.87
CA LYS A 89 6.71 5.23 3.62
C LYS A 89 7.70 4.09 3.42
N PHE A 90 8.47 3.76 4.46
CA PHE A 90 9.48 2.71 4.38
C PHE A 90 8.85 1.33 4.17
N ASN A 91 7.87 0.96 5.00
CA ASN A 91 7.26 -0.37 4.91
C ASN A 91 6.27 -0.48 3.73
N GLY A 92 5.54 0.60 3.43
CA GLY A 92 4.67 0.69 2.26
C GLY A 92 5.45 0.60 0.95
N GLY A 93 6.53 1.36 0.83
CA GLY A 93 7.44 1.25 -0.31
C GLY A 93 8.07 -0.14 -0.40
N GLY A 94 8.48 -0.72 0.73
CA GLY A 94 8.96 -2.10 0.79
C GLY A 94 7.95 -3.11 0.24
N HIS A 95 6.71 -3.08 0.72
CA HIS A 95 5.65 -3.98 0.28
C HIS A 95 5.33 -3.82 -1.23
N ILE A 96 5.17 -2.58 -1.70
CA ILE A 96 4.85 -2.30 -3.12
C ILE A 96 5.98 -2.78 -4.02
N ASN A 97 7.23 -2.41 -3.71
CA ASN A 97 8.38 -2.75 -4.54
C ASN A 97 8.57 -4.27 -4.63
N HIS A 98 8.40 -4.99 -3.52
CA HIS A 98 8.53 -6.45 -3.54
C HIS A 98 7.37 -7.13 -4.27
N SER A 99 6.14 -6.62 -4.11
CA SER A 99 4.99 -7.15 -4.86
C SER A 99 5.18 -7.04 -6.37
N ILE A 100 5.76 -5.93 -6.84
CA ILE A 100 6.13 -5.75 -8.26
C ILE A 100 7.33 -6.64 -8.63
N PHE A 101 8.34 -6.73 -7.76
CA PHE A 101 9.53 -7.55 -8.01
C PHE A 101 9.17 -9.00 -8.34
N TRP A 102 8.26 -9.62 -7.57
CA TRP A 102 7.84 -11.00 -7.80
C TRP A 102 7.09 -11.19 -9.13
N THR A 103 6.35 -10.18 -9.62
CA THR A 103 5.63 -10.29 -10.89
C THR A 103 6.50 -9.94 -12.11
N ASN A 104 7.66 -9.31 -11.89
CA ASN A 104 8.61 -8.98 -12.94
C ASN A 104 9.58 -10.12 -13.26
N LEU A 105 9.64 -11.14 -12.40
CA LEU A 105 10.46 -12.33 -12.60
C LEU A 105 9.62 -13.45 -13.20
N SER A 106 10.27 -14.32 -13.98
CA SER A 106 9.61 -15.48 -14.59
C SER A 106 10.63 -16.59 -14.86
N PRO A 107 10.30 -17.87 -14.58
CA PRO A 107 11.13 -19.01 -14.98
C PRO A 107 11.26 -19.12 -16.50
N ASN A 108 10.29 -18.58 -17.25
CA ASN A 108 10.27 -18.56 -18.72
C ASN A 108 10.55 -17.14 -19.25
N GLY A 109 11.20 -16.29 -18.44
CA GLY A 109 11.57 -14.93 -18.80
C GLY A 109 12.87 -14.86 -19.60
N GLY A 110 13.44 -13.65 -19.67
CA GLY A 110 14.64 -13.37 -20.46
C GLY A 110 14.31 -12.98 -21.91
N GLY A 111 15.34 -12.97 -22.75
CA GLY A 111 15.25 -12.42 -24.11
C GLY A 111 15.14 -10.90 -24.14
N GLU A 112 14.89 -10.36 -25.33
CA GLU A 112 14.69 -8.93 -25.55
C GLU A 112 13.19 -8.58 -25.45
N PRO A 113 12.81 -7.42 -24.88
CA PRO A 113 11.43 -6.94 -24.92
C PRO A 113 10.86 -6.96 -26.35
N GLU A 114 9.57 -7.23 -26.50
CA GLU A 114 8.88 -7.27 -27.79
C GLU A 114 7.86 -6.13 -27.96
N GLY A 115 7.33 -5.98 -29.17
CA GLY A 115 6.29 -5.01 -29.49
C GLY A 115 6.72 -3.56 -29.23
N TRP A 116 5.80 -2.77 -28.66
CA TRP A 116 6.06 -1.36 -28.34
C TRP A 116 7.35 -1.17 -27.51
N PHE A 117 7.59 -2.05 -26.53
CA PHE A 117 8.75 -1.93 -25.65
C PHE A 117 10.09 -2.16 -26.36
N ARG A 118 10.12 -2.84 -27.52
CA ARG A 118 11.32 -2.94 -28.38
C ARG A 118 11.57 -1.67 -29.18
N LEU A 119 10.51 -1.02 -29.64
CA LEU A 119 10.56 0.08 -30.60
C LEU A 119 10.89 1.45 -29.96
N VAL A 120 10.89 1.52 -28.63
CA VAL A 120 11.16 2.74 -27.86
C VAL A 120 12.43 2.69 -27.03
N GLN A 121 13.25 1.64 -27.16
CA GLN A 121 14.61 1.66 -26.62
C GLN A 121 15.48 2.52 -27.55
N PRO A 122 16.16 3.58 -27.06
CA PRO A 122 17.09 4.38 -27.86
C PRO A 122 18.33 3.61 -28.30
#